data_AF-A0A1S1QFC2-F1
#
_entry.id   AF-A0A1S1QFC2-F1
#
_cell.length_a   1.000
_cell.length_b   1.000
_cell.length_c   1.000
_cell.angle_alpha   90.00
_cell.angle_beta   90.00
_cell.angle_gamma   90.00
#
_symmetry.space_group_name_H-M   'P 1'
#
loop_
_entity.id
_entity.type
_entity.pdbx_description
1 polymer ?
#
loop_
_entity_poly.entity_id
_entity_poly.type
_entity_poly.pdbx_seq_one_letter_code
_entity_poly.pdbx_strand_id
1 'polypeptide(L)'
;MLDAVAEILAAGEELTFAKVAKAAAVPERTVYRHFPSRQALLTEIFAWANRRITFDGPLPADGREAAALVRHVFAGFDDIAPVVRELLMAPEGLPARLSDNDRRRATARAVVDREAPGLDEVSARRVASIVQVLTAAATWQTLRDYWDLDGAEAGEAAALALELLLEGARARAAGDSPAS
;
A
#
# COMPACT_ATOMS: atom_id res chain seq x y z
N MET A 1 10.98 19.56 5.01
CA MET A 1 11.22 19.28 3.57
C MET A 1 10.20 18.29 3.01
N LEU A 2 9.96 17.15 3.66
CA LEU A 2 8.95 16.19 3.17
C LEU A 2 7.52 16.73 3.24
N ASP A 3 7.19 17.55 4.26
CA ASP A 3 5.88 18.23 4.30
C ASP A 3 5.73 19.22 3.13
N ALA A 4 6.78 19.98 2.80
CA ALA A 4 6.80 20.86 1.62
C ALA A 4 6.63 20.08 0.30
N VAL A 5 7.15 18.85 0.21
CA VAL A 5 6.92 17.96 -0.94
C VAL A 5 5.45 17.57 -1.02
N ALA A 6 4.85 17.19 0.11
CA ALA A 6 3.42 16.85 0.17
C ALA A 6 2.54 18.05 -0.21
N GLU A 7 2.88 19.26 0.24
CA GLU A 7 2.18 20.51 -0.13
C GLU A 7 2.26 20.80 -1.63
N ILE A 8 3.43 20.65 -2.26
CA ILE A 8 3.60 20.82 -3.72
C ILE A 8 2.71 19.84 -4.48
N LEU A 9 2.73 18.56 -4.08
CA LEU A 9 1.89 17.53 -4.71
C LEU A 9 0.40 17.80 -4.50
N ALA A 10 0.00 18.27 -3.32
CA ALA A 10 -1.37 18.64 -3.01
C ALA A 10 -1.87 19.85 -3.82
N ALA A 11 -0.96 20.78 -4.16
CA ALA A 11 -1.26 21.88 -5.08
C ALA A 11 -1.37 21.45 -6.55
N GLY A 12 -1.14 20.17 -6.87
CA GLY A 12 -1.13 19.66 -8.25
C GLY A 12 0.07 20.17 -9.06
N GLU A 13 1.10 20.65 -8.37
CA GLU A 13 2.29 21.19 -9.01
C GLU A 13 3.31 20.10 -9.35
N GLU A 14 4.01 20.27 -10.47
CA GLU A 14 5.16 19.43 -10.80
C GLU A 14 6.20 19.46 -9.67
N LEU A 15 6.62 18.29 -9.20
CA LEU A 15 7.61 18.14 -8.14
C LEU A 15 9.03 18.35 -8.68
N THR A 16 9.64 19.50 -8.36
CA THR A 16 11.03 19.83 -8.70
C THR A 16 11.83 20.24 -7.46
N PHE A 17 13.14 20.02 -7.46
CA PHE A 17 13.98 20.37 -6.31
C PHE A 17 14.05 21.88 -6.04
N ALA A 18 13.95 22.71 -7.08
CA ALA A 18 13.85 24.16 -6.94
C ALA A 18 12.57 24.55 -6.18
N LYS A 19 11.43 23.91 -6.49
CA LYS A 19 10.18 24.14 -5.76
C LYS A 19 10.24 23.63 -4.34
N VAL A 20 10.83 22.46 -4.10
CA VAL A 20 11.05 21.92 -2.74
C VAL A 20 11.93 22.87 -1.92
N ALA A 21 13.00 23.41 -2.51
CA ALA A 21 13.89 24.37 -1.87
C ALA A 21 13.14 25.65 -1.48
N LYS A 22 12.36 26.20 -2.41
CA LYS A 22 11.52 27.39 -2.20
C LYS A 22 10.49 27.15 -1.09
N ALA A 23 9.71 26.07 -1.18
CA ALA A 23 8.66 25.76 -0.22
C ALA A 23 9.21 25.45 1.18
N ALA A 24 10.37 24.78 1.27
CA ALA A 24 11.04 24.50 2.53
C ALA A 24 11.92 25.66 3.05
N ALA A 25 11.97 26.80 2.35
CA ALA A 25 12.82 27.95 2.67
C ALA A 25 14.31 27.61 2.88
N VAL A 26 14.86 26.73 2.04
CA VAL A 26 16.28 26.32 2.07
C VAL A 26 16.95 26.53 0.71
N PRO A 27 18.29 26.70 0.66
CA PRO A 27 19.02 26.69 -0.62
C PRO A 27 18.89 25.34 -1.35
N GLU A 28 18.86 25.34 -2.69
CA GLU A 28 18.78 24.11 -3.50
C GLU A 28 19.89 23.09 -3.20
N ARG A 29 21.12 23.56 -2.94
CA ARG A 29 22.24 22.69 -2.51
C ARG A 29 21.91 21.85 -1.26
N THR A 30 21.05 22.37 -0.38
CA THR A 30 20.58 21.64 0.79
C THR A 30 19.67 20.51 0.36
N VAL A 31 18.71 20.78 -0.54
CA VAL A 31 17.81 19.74 -1.08
C VAL A 31 18.62 18.62 -1.73
N TYR A 32 19.56 18.93 -2.63
CA TYR A 32 20.42 17.92 -3.28
C TYR A 32 21.29 17.13 -2.30
N ARG A 33 21.73 17.75 -1.19
CA ARG A 33 22.49 17.04 -0.14
C ARG A 33 21.64 16.00 0.59
N HIS A 34 20.36 16.29 0.80
CA HIS A 34 19.44 15.37 1.48
C HIS A 34 18.82 14.35 0.52
N PHE A 35 18.56 14.76 -0.71
CA PHE A 35 17.92 13.95 -1.74
C PHE A 35 18.78 14.03 -3.01
N PRO A 36 19.79 13.15 -3.18
CA PRO A 36 20.69 13.23 -4.32
C PRO A 36 20.01 12.92 -5.67
N SER A 37 18.83 12.30 -5.65
CA SER A 37 18.05 11.98 -6.84
C SER A 37 16.54 12.01 -6.55
N ARG A 38 15.73 12.05 -7.61
CA ARG A 38 14.26 11.92 -7.51
C ARG A 38 13.86 10.62 -6.82
N GLN A 39 14.53 9.52 -7.15
CA GLN A 39 14.32 8.24 -6.48
C GLN A 39 14.61 8.33 -4.97
N ALA A 40 15.72 8.97 -4.56
CA ALA A 40 16.03 9.14 -3.13
C ALA A 40 14.96 10.00 -2.42
N LEU A 41 14.46 11.05 -3.08
CA LEU A 41 13.33 11.83 -2.56
C LEU A 41 12.07 10.97 -2.39
N LEU A 42 11.74 10.14 -3.39
CA LEU A 42 10.55 9.30 -3.34
C LEU A 42 10.68 8.14 -2.33
N THR A 43 11.88 7.65 -2.04
CA THR A 43 12.11 6.72 -0.93
C THR A 43 11.76 7.36 0.41
N GLU A 44 12.20 8.59 0.64
CA GLU A 44 11.92 9.31 1.89
C GLU A 44 10.45 9.73 2.00
N ILE A 45 9.81 10.14 0.90
CA ILE A 45 8.38 10.46 0.90
C ILE A 45 7.51 9.21 1.12
N PHE A 46 7.95 8.04 0.64
CA PHE A 46 7.29 6.76 0.94
C PHE A 46 7.33 6.45 2.43
N ALA A 47 8.49 6.62 3.07
CA ALA A 47 8.62 6.44 4.52
C ALA A 47 7.77 7.46 5.31
N TRP A 48 7.72 8.72 4.86
CA TRP A 48 6.84 9.74 5.43
C TRP A 48 5.36 9.36 5.29
N ALA A 49 4.94 8.87 4.11
CA ALA A 49 3.57 8.47 3.84
C ALA A 49 3.13 7.32 4.76
N ASN A 50 3.96 6.28 4.91
CA ASN A 50 3.66 5.15 5.79
C ASN A 50 3.49 5.59 7.26
N ARG A 51 4.33 6.50 7.77
CA ARG A 51 4.15 7.05 9.13
C ARG A 51 2.86 7.84 9.27
N ARG A 52 2.49 8.61 8.23
CA ARG A 52 1.31 9.48 8.26
C ARG A 52 -0.02 8.71 8.35
N ILE A 53 -0.04 7.50 7.83
CA ILE A 53 -1.18 6.56 7.85
C ILE A 53 -0.97 5.40 8.85
N THR A 54 0.02 5.51 9.73
CA THR A 54 0.33 4.50 10.76
C THR A 54 0.57 3.08 10.20
N PHE A 55 1.12 3.01 8.98
CA PHE A 55 1.59 1.77 8.34
C PHE A 55 3.07 1.48 8.67
N ASP A 56 3.51 1.83 9.87
CA ASP A 56 4.84 1.53 10.42
C ASP A 56 4.79 0.55 11.61
N GLY A 57 3.58 0.09 11.96
CA GLY A 57 3.33 -0.91 13.00
C GLY A 57 3.56 -2.37 12.56
N PRO A 58 3.18 -3.32 13.43
CA PRO A 58 3.24 -4.75 13.12
C PRO A 58 2.43 -5.11 11.88
N LEU A 59 2.94 -6.05 11.09
CA LEU A 59 2.20 -6.64 9.97
C LEU A 59 1.15 -7.63 10.50
N PRO A 60 0.05 -7.84 9.76
CA PRO A 60 -1.06 -8.66 10.22
C PRO A 60 -0.64 -10.13 10.36
N ALA A 61 -1.04 -10.74 11.47
CA ALA A 61 -0.77 -12.14 11.77
C ALA A 61 -1.83 -13.10 11.19
N ASP A 62 -3.02 -12.59 10.87
CA ASP A 62 -4.15 -13.37 10.38
C ASP A 62 -5.09 -12.54 9.48
N GLY A 63 -6.14 -13.19 8.97
CA GLY A 63 -7.07 -12.57 8.03
C GLY A 63 -7.85 -11.40 8.63
N ARG A 64 -8.19 -11.49 9.92
CA ARG A 64 -8.94 -10.45 10.62
C ARG A 64 -8.09 -9.20 10.79
N GLU A 65 -6.83 -9.36 11.19
CA GLU A 65 -5.89 -8.25 11.31
C GLU A 65 -5.60 -7.62 9.94
N ALA A 66 -5.49 -8.41 8.87
CA ALA A 66 -5.32 -7.89 7.52
C ALA A 66 -6.52 -7.04 7.07
N ALA A 67 -7.75 -7.51 7.34
CA ALA A 67 -8.97 -6.78 7.05
C ALA A 67 -9.11 -5.50 7.90
N ALA A 68 -8.69 -5.52 9.16
CA ALA A 68 -8.67 -4.32 10.00
C ALA A 68 -7.63 -3.29 9.50
N LEU A 69 -6.45 -3.77 9.10
CA LEU A 69 -5.38 -2.94 8.58
C LEU A 69 -5.77 -2.24 7.28
N VAL A 70 -6.40 -2.94 6.32
CA VAL A 70 -6.78 -2.33 5.04
C VAL A 70 -7.85 -1.24 5.22
N ARG A 71 -8.84 -1.46 6.10
CA ARG A 71 -9.85 -0.44 6.45
C ARG A 71 -9.19 0.83 6.99
N HIS A 72 -8.23 0.69 7.89
CA HIS A 72 -7.52 1.82 8.47
C HIS A 72 -6.65 2.56 7.44
N VAL A 73 -5.81 1.80 6.72
CA VAL A 73 -4.80 2.36 5.81
C VAL A 73 -5.45 3.04 4.60
N PHE A 74 -6.52 2.46 4.05
CA PHE A 74 -7.18 3.02 2.87
C PHE A 74 -7.91 4.33 3.20
N ALA A 75 -8.57 4.41 4.37
CA ALA A 75 -9.11 5.67 4.85
C ALA A 75 -8.01 6.74 5.02
N GLY A 76 -6.84 6.35 5.56
CA GLY A 76 -5.69 7.25 5.68
C GLY A 76 -5.08 7.69 4.35
N PHE A 77 -5.23 6.92 3.26
CA PHE A 77 -4.70 7.32 1.96
C PHE A 77 -5.40 8.55 1.39
N ASP A 78 -6.67 8.79 1.71
CA ASP A 78 -7.39 9.98 1.23
C ASP A 78 -6.74 11.28 1.72
N ASP A 79 -6.25 11.30 2.97
CA ASP A 79 -5.56 12.45 3.57
C ASP A 79 -4.24 12.80 2.86
N ILE A 80 -3.64 11.83 2.17
CA ILE A 80 -2.35 11.95 1.48
C ILE A 80 -2.43 11.54 0.01
N ALA A 81 -3.62 11.58 -0.58
CA ALA A 81 -3.89 11.02 -1.91
C ALA A 81 -2.93 11.51 -3.02
N PRO A 82 -2.58 12.82 -3.09
CA PRO A 82 -1.60 13.31 -4.07
C PRO A 82 -0.21 12.65 -3.93
N VAL A 83 0.22 12.38 -2.70
CA VAL A 83 1.50 11.71 -2.41
C VAL A 83 1.45 10.24 -2.83
N VAL A 84 0.36 9.54 -2.51
CA VAL A 84 0.16 8.14 -2.89
C VAL A 84 0.16 7.99 -4.41
N ARG A 85 -0.54 8.88 -5.13
CA ARG A 85 -0.57 8.89 -6.60
C ARG A 85 0.80 9.13 -7.21
N GLU A 86 1.55 10.10 -6.70
CA GLU A 86 2.91 10.37 -7.16
C GLU A 86 3.79 9.10 -7.02
N LEU A 87 3.73 8.44 -5.86
CA LEU A 87 4.46 7.19 -5.62
C LEU A 87 4.03 6.04 -6.55
N LEU A 88 2.75 5.98 -6.93
CA LEU A 88 2.22 4.95 -7.84
C LEU A 88 2.62 5.20 -9.29
N MET A 89 2.51 6.45 -9.76
CA MET A 89 2.63 6.80 -11.18
C MET A 89 4.07 7.10 -11.61
N ALA A 90 4.91 7.61 -10.70
CA ALA A 90 6.32 7.84 -11.00
C ALA A 90 7.10 6.52 -11.15
N PRO A 91 7.87 6.34 -12.24
CA PRO A 91 8.79 5.21 -12.35
C PRO A 91 9.78 5.14 -11.19
N GLU A 92 10.27 6.28 -10.70
CA GLU A 92 11.21 6.36 -9.58
C GLU A 92 10.57 6.05 -8.22
N GLY A 93 9.24 5.98 -8.14
CA GLY A 93 8.51 5.57 -6.95
C GLY A 93 8.43 4.06 -6.78
N LEU A 94 8.60 3.29 -7.86
CA LEU A 94 8.53 1.83 -7.83
C LEU A 94 9.56 1.18 -6.89
N PRO A 95 10.85 1.57 -6.90
CA PRO A 95 11.84 0.99 -5.98
C PRO A 95 11.45 1.18 -4.50
N ALA A 96 10.91 2.35 -4.13
CA ALA A 96 10.46 2.61 -2.76
C ALA A 96 9.31 1.68 -2.35
N ARG A 97 8.32 1.50 -3.23
CA ARG A 97 7.19 0.59 -2.98
C ARG A 97 7.60 -0.88 -2.90
N LEU A 98 8.62 -1.27 -3.66
CA LEU A 98 9.15 -2.65 -3.66
C LEU A 98 10.22 -2.91 -2.59
N SER A 99 10.67 -1.89 -1.86
CA SER A 99 11.77 -1.98 -0.89
C SER A 99 11.59 -3.06 0.18
N ASP A 100 10.33 -3.42 0.46
CA ASP A 100 9.96 -4.37 1.50
C ASP A 100 9.02 -5.48 0.97
N ASN A 101 9.09 -5.72 -0.35
CA ASN A 101 8.19 -6.66 -1.02
C ASN A 101 8.35 -8.10 -0.53
N ASP A 102 9.56 -8.53 -0.18
CA ASP A 102 9.80 -9.87 0.34
C ASP A 102 9.13 -10.08 1.70
N ARG A 103 9.17 -9.06 2.58
CA ARG A 103 8.44 -9.10 3.86
C ARG A 103 6.94 -9.14 3.63
N ARG A 104 6.40 -8.32 2.72
CA ARG A 104 4.97 -8.32 2.37
C ARG A 104 4.51 -9.67 1.80
N ARG A 105 5.31 -10.29 0.93
CA ARG A 105 5.06 -11.64 0.40
C ARG A 105 5.03 -12.68 1.52
N ALA A 106 6.01 -12.64 2.42
CA ALA A 106 6.09 -13.55 3.56
C ALA A 106 4.88 -13.39 4.50
N THR A 107 4.46 -12.16 4.79
CA THR A 107 3.27 -11.88 5.59
C THR A 107 1.99 -12.40 4.93
N ALA A 108 1.77 -12.09 3.65
CA ALA A 108 0.59 -12.59 2.96
C ALA A 108 0.55 -14.12 2.92
N ARG A 109 1.73 -14.76 2.78
CA ARG A 109 1.86 -16.21 2.88
C ARG A 109 1.53 -16.73 4.28
N ALA A 110 2.07 -16.12 5.32
CA ALA A 110 1.81 -16.51 6.71
C ALA A 110 0.33 -16.39 7.10
N VAL A 111 -0.36 -15.34 6.62
CA VAL A 111 -1.82 -15.21 6.78
C VAL A 111 -2.53 -16.41 6.16
N VAL A 112 -2.20 -16.78 4.92
CA VAL A 112 -2.84 -17.92 4.24
C VAL A 112 -2.54 -19.25 4.93
N ASP A 113 -1.28 -19.50 5.31
CA ASP A 113 -0.90 -20.74 5.99
C ASP A 113 -1.62 -20.90 7.33
N ARG A 114 -1.88 -19.79 8.04
CA ARG A 114 -2.64 -19.78 9.28
C ARG A 114 -4.13 -19.99 9.07
N GLU A 115 -4.71 -19.31 8.08
CA GLU A 115 -6.14 -19.35 7.81
C GLU A 115 -6.56 -20.67 7.16
N ALA A 116 -5.71 -21.27 6.32
CA ALA A 116 -6.02 -22.44 5.52
C ALA A 116 -4.84 -23.45 5.48
N PRO A 117 -4.45 -24.06 6.63
CA PRO A 117 -3.25 -24.90 6.73
C PRO A 117 -3.26 -26.17 5.87
N GLY A 118 -4.42 -26.61 5.39
CA GLY A 118 -4.58 -27.77 4.51
C GLY A 118 -4.54 -27.46 3.01
N LEU A 119 -4.34 -26.19 2.63
CA LEU A 119 -4.35 -25.77 1.24
C LEU A 119 -3.03 -26.18 0.54
N ASP A 120 -3.12 -26.71 -0.69
CA ASP A 120 -1.93 -27.10 -1.44
C ASP A 120 -1.06 -25.87 -1.80
N GLU A 121 0.25 -26.09 -2.01
CA GLU A 121 1.23 -25.03 -2.26
C GLU A 121 0.86 -24.10 -3.44
N VAL A 122 0.30 -24.66 -4.52
CA VAL A 122 -0.04 -23.87 -5.71
C VAL A 122 -1.22 -22.95 -5.39
N SER A 123 -2.25 -23.47 -4.72
CA SER A 123 -3.39 -22.69 -4.26
C SER A 123 -3.01 -21.67 -3.19
N ALA A 124 -2.20 -22.05 -2.20
CA ALA A 124 -1.70 -21.15 -1.15
C ALA A 124 -0.95 -19.96 -1.75
N ARG A 125 -0.06 -20.21 -2.72
CA ARG A 125 0.66 -19.14 -3.44
C ARG A 125 -0.29 -18.19 -4.18
N ARG A 126 -1.33 -18.73 -4.83
CA ARG A 126 -2.33 -17.92 -5.55
C ARG A 126 -3.11 -17.03 -4.58
N VAL A 127 -3.64 -17.61 -3.51
CA VAL A 127 -4.39 -16.86 -2.47
C VAL A 127 -3.50 -15.78 -1.86
N ALA A 128 -2.27 -16.12 -1.45
CA ALA A 128 -1.34 -15.17 -0.83
C ALA A 128 -1.01 -13.99 -1.77
N SER A 129 -0.87 -14.26 -3.08
CA SER A 129 -0.65 -13.18 -4.05
C SER A 129 -1.82 -12.19 -4.12
N ILE A 130 -3.05 -12.68 -4.04
CA ILE A 130 -4.24 -11.82 -4.05
C ILE A 130 -4.40 -11.09 -2.73
N VAL A 131 -4.11 -11.73 -1.59
CA VAL A 131 -4.07 -11.05 -0.27
C VAL A 131 -3.11 -9.86 -0.31
N GLN A 132 -1.91 -10.02 -0.87
CA GLN A 132 -0.96 -8.91 -1.01
C GLN A 132 -1.48 -7.80 -1.94
N VAL A 133 -2.13 -8.15 -3.05
CA VAL A 133 -2.66 -7.17 -4.00
C VAL A 133 -3.82 -6.39 -3.37
N LEU A 134 -4.78 -7.05 -2.72
CA LEU A 134 -5.94 -6.41 -2.11
C LEU A 134 -5.56 -5.41 -1.01
N THR A 135 -4.38 -5.57 -0.38
CA THR A 135 -3.87 -4.65 0.65
C THR A 135 -2.93 -3.56 0.10
N ALA A 136 -2.71 -3.50 -1.21
CA ALA A 136 -1.82 -2.53 -1.85
C ALA A 136 -2.52 -1.19 -2.14
N ALA A 137 -1.76 -0.08 -2.08
CA ALA A 137 -2.25 1.25 -2.43
C ALA A 137 -2.82 1.35 -3.87
N ALA A 138 -2.34 0.50 -4.78
CA ALA A 138 -2.90 0.42 -6.12
C ALA A 138 -4.37 -0.02 -6.12
N THR A 139 -4.77 -0.88 -5.17
CA THR A 139 -6.18 -1.33 -5.03
C THR A 139 -7.06 -0.17 -4.57
N TRP A 140 -6.63 0.60 -3.57
CA TRP A 140 -7.30 1.84 -3.17
C TRP A 140 -7.46 2.80 -4.35
N GLN A 141 -6.37 3.11 -5.06
CA GLN A 141 -6.40 4.05 -6.19
C GLN A 141 -7.32 3.55 -7.32
N THR A 142 -7.30 2.25 -7.62
CA THR A 142 -8.13 1.62 -8.66
C THR A 142 -9.62 1.66 -8.30
N LEU A 143 -9.98 1.36 -7.05
CA LEU A 143 -11.38 1.45 -6.59
C LEU A 143 -11.90 2.88 -6.66
N ARG A 144 -11.06 3.86 -6.32
CA ARG A 144 -11.39 5.27 -6.47
C ARG A 144 -11.58 5.68 -7.93
N ASP A 145 -10.67 5.29 -8.82
CA ASP A 145 -10.69 5.72 -10.22
C ASP A 145 -11.84 5.11 -11.03
N TYR A 146 -12.24 3.87 -10.73
CA TYR A 146 -13.25 3.15 -11.52
C TYR A 146 -14.64 3.13 -10.89
N TRP A 147 -14.74 3.34 -9.58
CA TRP A 147 -16.00 3.23 -8.84
C TRP A 147 -16.28 4.42 -7.93
N ASP A 148 -15.45 5.46 -7.98
CA ASP A 148 -15.57 6.68 -7.18
C ASP A 148 -15.62 6.43 -5.66
N LEU A 149 -15.14 5.27 -5.20
CA LEU A 149 -15.11 4.93 -3.78
C LEU A 149 -14.08 5.79 -3.05
N ASP A 150 -14.48 6.36 -1.92
CA ASP A 150 -13.54 6.99 -1.01
C ASP A 150 -12.67 5.95 -0.27
N GLY A 151 -11.70 6.39 0.52
CA GLY A 151 -10.80 5.51 1.24
C GLY A 151 -11.48 4.60 2.25
N ALA A 152 -12.57 5.06 2.88
CA ALA A 152 -13.34 4.25 3.83
C ALA A 152 -14.14 3.16 3.09
N GLU A 153 -14.85 3.53 2.02
CA GLU A 153 -15.61 2.60 1.18
C GLU A 153 -14.69 1.58 0.48
N ALA A 154 -13.56 2.04 -0.06
CA ALA A 154 -12.56 1.17 -0.67
C ALA A 154 -11.96 0.21 0.37
N GLY A 155 -11.74 0.67 1.60
CA GLY A 155 -11.26 -0.13 2.72
C GLY A 155 -12.23 -1.25 3.08
N GLU A 156 -13.53 -0.95 3.17
CA GLU A 156 -14.57 -1.96 3.40
C GLU A 156 -14.69 -2.95 2.24
N ALA A 157 -14.66 -2.46 0.98
CA ALA A 157 -14.71 -3.32 -0.19
C ALA A 157 -13.52 -4.30 -0.25
N ALA A 158 -12.30 -3.81 0.02
CA ALA A 158 -11.11 -4.65 0.06
C ALA A 158 -11.13 -5.65 1.23
N ALA A 159 -11.63 -5.23 2.41
CA ALA A 159 -11.79 -6.12 3.56
C ALA A 159 -12.80 -7.24 3.28
N LEU A 160 -13.96 -6.91 2.69
CA LEU A 160 -14.95 -7.91 2.28
C LEU A 160 -14.34 -8.92 1.29
N ALA A 161 -13.58 -8.44 0.29
CA ALA A 161 -12.92 -9.30 -0.67
C ALA A 161 -11.88 -10.24 -0.01
N LEU A 162 -11.11 -9.74 0.96
CA LEU A 162 -10.18 -10.55 1.75
C LEU A 162 -10.91 -11.63 2.58
N GLU A 163 -12.00 -11.25 3.26
CA GLU A 163 -12.80 -12.15 4.09
C GLU A 163 -13.38 -13.30 3.25
N LEU A 164 -13.99 -13.00 2.10
CA LEU A 164 -14.54 -13.99 1.16
C LEU A 164 -13.46 -14.88 0.54
N LEU A 165 -12.31 -14.30 0.19
CA LEU A 165 -11.17 -15.04 -0.36
C LEU A 165 -10.66 -16.08 0.65
N LEU A 166 -10.49 -15.67 1.91
CA LEU A 166 -10.00 -16.53 2.98
C LEU A 166 -11.03 -17.57 3.41
N GLU A 167 -12.32 -17.24 3.39
CA GLU A 167 -13.40 -18.22 3.54
C GLU A 167 -13.35 -19.30 2.46
N GLY A 168 -13.21 -18.91 1.19
CA GLY A 168 -13.06 -19.84 0.07
C GLY A 168 -11.79 -20.67 0.13
N ALA A 169 -10.71 -20.15 0.73
CA ALA A 169 -9.47 -20.88 0.99
C ALA A 169 -9.66 -21.93 2.09
N ARG A 170 -10.34 -21.57 3.19
CA ARG A 170 -10.70 -22.50 4.29
C ARG A 170 -11.55 -23.66 3.80
N ALA A 171 -12.60 -23.39 3.04
CA ALA A 171 -13.48 -24.43 2.49
C ALA A 171 -12.70 -25.42 1.61
N ARG A 172 -11.82 -24.91 0.73
CA ARG A 172 -10.94 -25.76 -0.10
C ARG A 172 -9.98 -26.61 0.73
N ALA A 173 -9.37 -26.02 1.76
CA ALA A 173 -8.47 -26.74 2.65
C ALA A 173 -9.19 -27.84 3.46
N ALA A 174 -10.47 -27.67 3.76
CA ALA A 174 -11.30 -28.66 4.42
C ALA A 174 -11.77 -29.81 3.51
N GLY A 175 -11.53 -29.71 2.19
CA GLY A 175 -12.02 -30.67 1.20
C GLY A 175 -13.44 -30.37 0.67
N ASP A 176 -14.05 -29.27 1.09
CA ASP A 176 -15.36 -28.80 0.64
C ASP A 176 -15.26 -28.03 -0.67
N SER A 177 -14.64 -28.63 -1.70
CA SER A 177 -14.73 -28.05 -3.04
C SER A 177 -16.17 -28.21 -3.54
N PRO A 178 -16.90 -27.12 -3.86
CA PRO A 178 -18.12 -27.24 -4.63
C PRO A 178 -17.71 -27.86 -5.97
N ALA A 179 -18.41 -28.93 -6.36
CA ALA A 179 -18.26 -29.49 -7.70
C ALA A 179 -18.41 -28.36 -8.74
N SER A 180 -17.40 -28.25 -9.59
CA SER A 180 -17.38 -27.34 -10.75
C SER A 180 -18.56 -27.58 -11.68
#